data_AF-A0A7S4VKT7-F1
#
_entry.id   AF-A0A7S4VKT7-F1
#
_cell.length_a   1.000
_cell.length_b   1.000
_cell.length_c   1.000
_cell.angle_alpha   90.00
_cell.angle_beta   90.00
_cell.angle_gamma   90.00
#
_symmetry.space_group_name_H-M   'P 1'
#
loop_
_entity.id
_entity.type
_entity.pdbx_description
1 polymer ?
#
loop_
_entity_poly.entity_id
_entity_poly.type
_entity_poly.pdbx_seq_one_letter_code
_entity_poly.pdbx_strand_id
1 'polypeptide(L)'
;FFFSGRETKRMVRVVLLLPFFLPLLICCSAFSPNPMLSRVITRATTATTTAVFRSRHNTNVFALRMSSERKAGVSAPEELRDFVKAAANKLVIVDVRNPDASVEPGDQKSLAVAPLPSGDIRPQALHLIWDRESNGMPIPDIPKDTPIITHCGGGGRGQKAKDFLEKNGFTSVLNGGGPKETECWAEFGEK
;
A
#
# COMPACT_ATOMS: atom_id res chain seq x y z
N PHE A 1 -40.04 36.80 -23.18
CA PHE A 1 -40.25 37.74 -22.07
C PHE A 1 -39.28 37.37 -20.96
N PHE A 2 -38.00 37.78 -21.04
CA PHE A 2 -37.44 39.02 -20.53
C PHE A 2 -37.57 39.16 -19.00
N PHE A 3 -36.49 38.85 -18.27
CA PHE A 3 -35.94 39.79 -17.30
C PHE A 3 -34.41 39.71 -17.32
N SER A 4 -33.83 40.91 -17.25
CA SER A 4 -32.43 41.30 -17.44
C SER A 4 -31.94 41.96 -16.15
N GLY A 5 -30.64 41.88 -15.87
CA GLY A 5 -29.92 42.68 -14.85
C GLY A 5 -28.72 41.89 -14.31
N ARG A 6 -27.43 42.16 -14.63
CA ARG A 6 -26.58 43.34 -14.31
C ARG A 6 -26.65 43.70 -12.81
N GLU A 7 -25.59 43.98 -12.04
CA GLU A 7 -24.24 44.47 -12.31
C GLU A 7 -23.45 44.50 -10.96
N THR A 8 -22.15 44.19 -11.00
CA THR A 8 -20.99 44.88 -10.35
C THR A 8 -20.86 45.10 -8.82
N LYS A 9 -19.66 44.80 -8.28
CA LYS A 9 -18.64 45.73 -7.68
C LYS A 9 -17.90 45.17 -6.45
N ARG A 10 -16.56 45.31 -6.53
CA ARG A 10 -15.55 45.69 -5.50
C ARG A 10 -15.37 44.75 -4.30
N MET A 11 -14.23 44.05 -4.17
CA MET A 11 -12.88 44.54 -3.84
C MET A 11 -12.80 45.18 -2.44
N VAL A 12 -12.40 44.39 -1.45
CA VAL A 12 -11.74 44.89 -0.23
C VAL A 12 -10.48 44.04 -0.01
N ARG A 13 -9.33 44.66 -0.28
CA ARG A 13 -8.02 44.23 0.20
C ARG A 13 -7.96 44.53 1.69
N VAL A 14 -7.70 43.54 2.54
CA VAL A 14 -7.13 43.78 3.86
C VAL A 14 -5.71 43.25 3.85
N VAL A 15 -4.78 44.19 3.73
CA VAL A 15 -3.36 44.03 4.01
C VAL A 15 -3.22 44.16 5.52
N LEU A 16 -2.76 43.12 6.21
CA LEU A 16 -2.13 43.29 7.51
C LEU A 16 -0.72 42.72 7.45
N LEU A 17 0.20 43.58 7.79
CA LEU A 17 1.64 43.47 7.66
C LEU A 17 2.22 43.34 9.07
N LEU A 18 3.25 42.48 9.19
CA LEU A 18 4.41 42.56 10.11
C LEU A 18 4.23 42.01 11.56
N PRO A 19 5.33 41.68 12.28
CA PRO A 19 6.60 41.06 11.82
C PRO A 19 7.31 40.14 12.87
N PHE A 20 8.50 39.65 12.48
CA PHE A 20 9.66 39.29 13.33
C PHE A 20 9.49 38.15 14.36
N PHE A 21 10.24 37.04 14.17
CA PHE A 21 11.40 36.70 15.00
C PHE A 21 12.08 35.43 14.43
N LEU A 22 13.41 35.50 14.31
CA LEU A 22 14.35 34.46 13.88
C LEU A 22 15.34 34.24 15.06
N PRO A 23 16.39 33.39 14.96
CA PRO A 23 16.50 31.94 15.12
C PRO A 23 17.31 31.51 16.38
N LEU A 24 17.39 30.20 16.69
CA LEU A 24 18.55 29.50 17.32
C LEU A 24 18.25 27.98 17.29
N LEU A 25 18.92 27.14 16.49
CA LEU A 25 20.25 26.52 16.64
C LEU A 25 20.37 25.50 17.79
N ILE A 26 21.11 24.41 17.49
CA ILE A 26 21.71 23.35 18.35
C ILE A 26 20.93 22.02 18.24
N CYS A 27 21.28 21.10 17.31
CA CYS A 27 22.47 20.23 17.26
C CYS A 27 22.55 19.25 18.44
N CYS A 28 22.28 17.96 18.23
CA CYS A 28 23.27 16.90 18.40
C CYS A 28 22.64 15.51 18.24
N SER A 29 23.27 14.77 17.35
CA SER A 29 23.16 13.35 17.09
C SER A 29 23.76 12.49 18.19
N ALA A 30 23.21 11.27 18.29
CA ALA A 30 23.91 10.01 18.53
C ALA A 30 24.36 9.66 19.97
N PHE A 31 23.97 8.43 20.33
CA PHE A 31 24.87 7.32 20.63
C PHE A 31 24.59 6.66 21.99
N SER A 32 23.87 5.53 21.91
CA SER A 32 23.82 4.51 22.95
C SER A 32 24.89 3.47 22.67
N PRO A 33 25.64 3.02 23.69
CA PRO A 33 25.70 1.57 23.86
C PRO A 33 25.71 1.10 25.34
N ASN A 34 24.94 0.04 25.57
CA ASN A 34 25.03 -0.84 26.73
C ASN A 34 26.31 -1.70 26.67
N PRO A 35 27.08 -1.85 27.76
CA PRO A 35 28.07 -2.91 27.87
C PRO A 35 27.48 -4.17 28.56
N MET A 36 27.39 -5.21 27.75
CA MET A 36 27.63 -6.64 28.00
C MET A 36 27.57 -7.20 29.43
N LEU A 37 26.66 -8.18 29.57
CA LEU A 37 26.61 -9.18 30.62
C LEU A 37 26.99 -10.56 30.04
N SER A 38 27.61 -11.37 30.90
CA SER A 38 27.83 -12.82 30.83
C SER A 38 29.12 -13.27 30.11
N ARG A 39 30.14 -13.83 30.80
CA ARG A 39 30.18 -15.15 31.49
C ARG A 39 29.64 -16.24 30.54
N VAL A 40 30.27 -17.39 30.25
CA VAL A 40 31.25 -18.22 30.94
C VAL A 40 31.36 -19.50 30.08
N ILE A 41 32.56 -20.10 29.93
CA ILE A 41 32.84 -21.56 29.87
C ILE A 41 32.19 -22.38 28.71
N THR A 42 32.73 -23.43 28.09
CA THR A 42 34.00 -24.18 28.07
C THR A 42 33.79 -25.33 27.04
N ARG A 43 34.90 -25.86 26.52
CA ARG A 43 35.12 -27.24 26.05
C ARG A 43 34.69 -27.66 24.63
N ALA A 44 35.75 -28.13 23.96
CA ALA A 44 35.81 -29.05 22.83
C ALA A 44 35.10 -30.38 23.10
N THR A 45 34.67 -31.06 22.02
CA THR A 45 35.10 -32.44 21.70
C THR A 45 34.82 -32.78 20.24
N THR A 46 35.82 -33.42 19.65
CA THR A 46 35.85 -34.15 18.39
C THR A 46 34.94 -35.37 18.44
N ALA A 47 34.20 -35.66 17.38
CA ALA A 47 33.72 -37.02 17.10
C ALA A 47 33.50 -37.21 15.61
N THR A 48 34.40 -37.99 15.02
CA THR A 48 34.32 -38.60 13.70
C THR A 48 33.15 -39.58 13.66
N THR A 49 32.29 -39.52 12.64
CA THR A 49 31.42 -40.65 12.31
C THR A 49 31.28 -40.76 10.80
N THR A 50 31.94 -41.77 10.25
CA THR A 50 31.70 -42.35 8.94
C THR A 50 30.29 -42.94 8.89
N ALA A 51 29.46 -42.46 7.96
CA ALA A 51 28.26 -43.17 7.54
C ALA A 51 28.14 -43.07 6.01
N VAL A 52 28.48 -44.18 5.35
CA VAL A 52 28.17 -44.46 3.95
C VAL A 52 26.68 -44.74 3.87
N PHE A 53 25.92 -43.91 3.16
CA PHE A 53 24.58 -44.29 2.73
C PHE A 53 24.33 -43.86 1.29
N ARG A 54 23.86 -44.86 0.52
CA ARG A 54 23.57 -44.79 -0.90
C ARG A 54 22.37 -43.88 -1.20
N SER A 55 22.48 -43.22 -2.34
CA SER A 55 21.44 -42.99 -3.34
C SER A 55 20.10 -42.44 -2.86
N ARG A 56 19.90 -41.15 -3.10
CA ARG A 56 18.68 -40.64 -3.75
C ARG A 56 19.10 -39.49 -4.65
N HIS A 57 18.73 -39.56 -5.92
CA HIS A 57 18.71 -38.40 -6.80
C HIS A 57 17.72 -37.39 -6.19
N ASN A 58 18.25 -36.52 -5.33
CA ASN A 58 17.55 -35.32 -4.92
C ASN A 58 17.78 -34.31 -6.03
N THR A 59 16.94 -34.34 -7.06
CA THR A 59 16.74 -33.16 -7.90
C THR A 59 16.06 -32.13 -7.02
N ASN A 60 16.87 -31.51 -6.17
CA ASN A 60 16.60 -30.23 -5.56
C ASN A 60 16.60 -29.24 -6.73
N VAL A 61 15.52 -29.25 -7.50
CA VAL A 61 15.11 -28.09 -8.27
C VAL A 61 14.66 -27.10 -7.21
N PHE A 62 15.66 -26.50 -6.54
CA PHE A 62 15.52 -25.20 -5.94
C PHE A 62 15.21 -24.28 -7.12
N ALA A 63 13.94 -24.27 -7.50
CA ALA A 63 13.37 -23.15 -8.18
C ALA A 63 13.52 -21.99 -7.19
N LEU A 64 14.68 -21.34 -7.22
CA LEU A 64 14.79 -19.92 -6.95
C LEU A 64 13.83 -19.27 -7.97
N ARG A 65 12.54 -19.31 -7.68
CA ARG A 65 11.62 -18.31 -8.18
C ARG A 65 12.25 -17.02 -7.70
N MET A 66 12.76 -16.24 -8.63
CA MET A 66 13.15 -14.88 -8.39
C MET A 66 11.90 -14.18 -7.87
N SER A 67 11.73 -14.18 -6.55
CA SER A 67 10.81 -13.27 -5.91
C SER A 67 11.35 -11.91 -6.28
N SER A 68 10.68 -11.22 -7.21
CA SER A 68 10.79 -9.77 -7.30
C SER A 68 10.78 -9.25 -5.86
N GLU A 69 11.71 -8.37 -5.51
CA GLU A 69 11.79 -7.82 -4.16
C GLU A 69 10.48 -7.06 -3.90
N ARG A 70 9.49 -7.78 -3.35
CA ARG A 70 8.14 -7.28 -3.16
C ARG A 70 8.22 -6.09 -2.23
N LYS A 71 7.47 -5.05 -2.57
CA LYS A 71 7.38 -3.88 -1.72
C LYS A 71 6.80 -4.27 -0.35
N ALA A 72 7.45 -3.83 0.72
CA ALA A 72 6.98 -4.04 2.08
C ALA A 72 5.50 -3.58 2.23
N GLY A 73 4.67 -4.45 2.81
CA GLY A 73 3.24 -4.23 3.01
C GLY A 73 2.33 -4.81 1.92
N VAL A 74 2.85 -5.17 0.73
CA VAL A 74 2.03 -5.86 -0.29
C VAL A 74 1.91 -7.34 0.06
N SER A 75 0.67 -7.86 0.07
CA SER A 75 0.39 -9.28 0.31
C SER A 75 1.06 -10.17 -0.73
N ALA A 76 1.34 -11.42 -0.35
CA ALA A 76 1.88 -12.38 -1.31
C ALA A 76 0.81 -12.73 -2.37
N PRO A 77 1.19 -13.03 -3.61
CA PRO A 77 0.22 -13.38 -4.66
C PRO A 77 -0.58 -14.64 -4.29
N GLU A 78 0.02 -15.61 -3.60
CA GLU A 78 -0.70 -16.80 -3.12
C GLU A 78 -1.78 -16.45 -2.09
N GLU A 79 -1.47 -15.52 -1.17
CA GLU A 79 -2.42 -15.03 -0.17
C GLU A 79 -3.57 -14.27 -0.84
N LEU A 80 -3.26 -13.40 -1.82
CA LEU A 80 -4.26 -12.67 -2.58
C LEU A 80 -5.17 -13.63 -3.35
N ARG A 81 -4.61 -14.65 -4.00
CA ARG A 81 -5.37 -15.67 -4.71
C ARG A 81 -6.33 -16.40 -3.80
N ASP A 82 -5.85 -16.83 -2.63
CA ASP A 82 -6.67 -17.58 -1.68
C ASP A 82 -7.76 -16.68 -1.07
N PHE A 83 -7.44 -15.41 -0.82
CA PHE A 83 -8.39 -14.40 -0.38
C PHE A 83 -9.47 -14.11 -1.42
N VAL A 84 -9.11 -13.92 -2.70
CA VAL A 84 -10.05 -13.72 -3.80
C VAL A 84 -10.96 -14.93 -3.96
N LYS A 85 -10.40 -16.14 -3.88
CA LYS A 85 -11.19 -17.40 -3.92
C LYS A 85 -12.16 -17.50 -2.76
N ALA A 86 -11.72 -17.18 -1.55
CA ALA A 86 -12.56 -17.23 -0.35
C ALA A 86 -13.67 -16.16 -0.37
N ALA A 87 -13.37 -14.96 -0.86
CA ALA A 87 -14.32 -13.85 -0.97
C ALA A 87 -15.36 -14.04 -2.08
N ALA A 88 -14.99 -14.74 -3.16
CA ALA A 88 -15.84 -15.01 -4.31
C ALA A 88 -16.53 -13.74 -4.86
N ASN A 89 -17.86 -13.69 -4.85
CA ASN A 89 -18.65 -12.56 -5.35
C ASN A 89 -18.81 -11.40 -4.35
N LYS A 90 -18.35 -11.57 -3.10
CA LYS A 90 -18.43 -10.55 -2.05
C LYS A 90 -17.20 -9.65 -2.00
N LEU A 91 -16.18 -9.95 -2.81
CA LEU A 91 -14.95 -9.17 -2.87
C LEU A 91 -15.27 -7.75 -3.33
N VAL A 92 -14.75 -6.77 -2.60
CA VAL A 92 -14.72 -5.37 -3.03
C VAL A 92 -13.28 -4.95 -3.22
N ILE A 93 -13.00 -4.28 -4.33
CA ILE A 93 -11.67 -3.73 -4.58
C ILE A 93 -11.73 -2.21 -4.37
N VAL A 94 -10.75 -1.65 -3.69
CA VAL A 94 -10.67 -0.21 -3.48
C VAL A 94 -9.44 0.32 -4.22
N ASP A 95 -9.70 1.07 -5.28
CA ASP A 95 -8.69 1.79 -6.05
C ASP A 95 -8.47 3.17 -5.46
N VAL A 96 -7.27 3.42 -4.92
CA VAL A 96 -6.93 4.69 -4.27
C VAL A 96 -6.05 5.62 -5.10
N ARG A 97 -5.96 5.37 -6.41
CA ARG A 97 -5.19 6.22 -7.35
C ARG A 97 -5.92 7.54 -7.61
N ASN A 98 -5.15 8.58 -7.86
CA ASN A 98 -5.69 9.89 -8.24
C ASN A 98 -5.55 10.06 -9.77
N PRO A 99 -6.64 10.30 -10.52
CA PRO A 99 -6.58 10.55 -11.96
C PRO A 99 -5.91 11.89 -12.32
N ASP A 100 -5.85 12.84 -11.38
CA ASP A 100 -5.26 14.15 -11.63
C ASP A 100 -3.73 14.05 -11.70
N ALA A 101 -3.19 14.24 -12.91
CA ALA A 101 -1.76 14.23 -13.19
C ALA A 101 -1.00 15.38 -12.51
N SER A 102 -1.66 16.49 -12.20
CA SER A 102 -1.06 17.62 -11.50
C SER A 102 -0.83 17.32 -10.02
N VAL A 103 -1.68 16.48 -9.42
CA VAL A 103 -1.55 16.07 -8.02
C VAL A 103 -0.68 14.82 -7.88
N GLU A 104 -0.91 13.80 -8.71
CA GLU A 104 -0.17 12.52 -8.68
C GLU A 104 0.28 12.09 -10.08
N PRO A 105 1.35 12.69 -10.64
CA PRO A 105 1.87 12.31 -11.95
C PRO A 105 2.33 10.84 -12.00
N GLY A 106 2.68 10.27 -10.85
CA GLY A 106 3.11 8.87 -10.72
C GLY A 106 2.02 7.83 -10.99
N ASP A 107 0.73 8.22 -10.91
CA ASP A 107 -0.41 7.34 -11.18
C ASP A 107 -0.67 7.15 -12.66
N GLN A 108 -0.34 8.15 -13.49
CA GLN A 108 -0.60 8.13 -14.93
C GLN A 108 0.00 6.88 -15.61
N LYS A 109 1.19 6.45 -15.19
CA LYS A 109 1.82 5.22 -15.67
C LYS A 109 1.00 3.96 -15.35
N SER A 110 0.42 3.90 -14.16
CA SER A 110 -0.42 2.75 -13.77
C SER A 110 -1.82 2.83 -14.36
N LEU A 111 -2.34 4.04 -14.60
CA LEU A 111 -3.63 4.27 -15.24
C LEU A 111 -3.60 3.89 -16.72
N ALA A 112 -2.46 4.06 -17.39
CA ALA A 112 -2.24 3.57 -18.75
C ALA A 112 -2.23 2.03 -18.85
N VAL A 113 -1.87 1.32 -17.78
CA VAL A 113 -1.88 -0.15 -17.72
C VAL A 113 -3.27 -0.68 -17.33
N ALA A 114 -3.88 -0.06 -16.33
CA ALA A 114 -5.18 -0.44 -15.83
C ALA A 114 -6.06 0.81 -15.65
N PRO A 115 -7.15 0.95 -16.44
CA PRO A 115 -8.07 2.08 -16.30
C PRO A 115 -8.70 2.14 -14.91
N LEU A 116 -9.24 3.30 -14.57
CA LEU A 116 -10.07 3.45 -13.37
C LEU A 116 -11.33 2.59 -13.48
N PRO A 117 -11.88 2.12 -12.35
CA PRO A 117 -13.10 1.36 -12.39
C PRO A 117 -14.27 2.24 -12.86
N SER A 118 -15.12 1.66 -13.69
CA SER A 118 -16.34 2.25 -14.23
C SER A 118 -17.37 1.13 -14.42
N GLY A 119 -18.64 1.45 -14.73
CA GLY A 119 -19.71 0.44 -14.77
C GLY A 119 -19.38 -0.83 -15.57
N ASP A 120 -18.68 -0.67 -16.70
CA ASP A 120 -18.29 -1.79 -17.57
C ASP A 120 -16.86 -2.31 -17.30
N ILE A 121 -16.07 -1.58 -16.52
CA ILE A 121 -14.66 -1.85 -16.27
C ILE A 121 -14.47 -2.07 -14.77
N ARG A 122 -14.16 -3.32 -14.36
CA ARG A 122 -13.92 -3.67 -12.96
C ARG A 122 -15.12 -3.33 -12.05
N PRO A 123 -16.27 -3.99 -12.27
CA PRO A 123 -17.51 -3.65 -11.59
C PRO A 123 -17.47 -3.90 -10.08
N GLN A 124 -16.53 -4.71 -9.57
CA GLN A 124 -16.36 -4.95 -8.13
C GLN A 124 -15.46 -3.90 -7.45
N ALA A 125 -14.91 -2.95 -8.23
CA ALA A 125 -13.99 -1.95 -7.74
C ALA A 125 -14.64 -0.59 -7.50
N LEU A 126 -14.35 -0.01 -6.34
CA LEU A 126 -14.71 1.34 -5.93
C LEU A 126 -13.52 2.26 -6.11
N HIS A 127 -13.73 3.42 -6.72
CA HIS A 127 -12.70 4.46 -6.83
C HIS A 127 -12.79 5.43 -5.65
N LEU A 128 -11.88 5.30 -4.68
CA LEU A 128 -11.85 6.11 -3.46
C LEU A 128 -10.44 6.71 -3.31
N ILE A 129 -10.27 7.96 -3.75
CA ILE A 129 -8.96 8.59 -3.81
C ILE A 129 -8.35 8.73 -2.41
N TRP A 130 -7.10 8.28 -2.26
CA TRP A 130 -6.30 8.57 -1.07
C TRP A 130 -5.74 9.99 -1.15
N ASP A 131 -6.12 10.83 -0.18
CA ASP A 131 -5.56 12.16 -0.01
C ASP A 131 -4.38 12.13 0.98
N ARG A 132 -3.25 12.69 0.56
CA ARG A 132 -2.03 12.76 1.35
C ARG A 132 -2.06 13.86 2.40
N GLU A 133 -2.82 14.91 2.16
CA GLU A 133 -2.92 16.04 3.08
C GLU A 133 -3.74 15.63 4.30
N SER A 134 -4.93 15.06 4.08
CA SER A 134 -5.77 14.54 5.16
C SER A 134 -5.33 13.17 5.70
N ASN A 135 -4.40 12.47 5.03
CA ASN A 135 -4.02 11.09 5.33
C ASN A 135 -5.24 10.15 5.46
N GLY A 136 -6.18 10.29 4.52
CA GLY A 136 -7.41 9.55 4.53
C GLY A 136 -8.02 9.40 3.15
N MET A 137 -9.15 8.69 3.11
CA MET A 137 -9.99 8.54 1.93
C MET A 137 -11.45 8.49 2.38
N PRO A 138 -12.41 8.70 1.47
CA PRO A 138 -13.82 8.46 1.79
C PRO A 138 -14.03 7.01 2.25
N ILE A 139 -14.84 6.83 3.29
CA ILE A 139 -15.15 5.50 3.82
C ILE A 139 -16.22 4.86 2.93
N PRO A 140 -16.01 3.63 2.41
CA PRO A 140 -17.04 2.95 1.63
C PRO A 140 -18.24 2.59 2.51
N ASP A 141 -19.44 2.77 1.97
CA ASP A 141 -20.70 2.37 2.61
C ASP A 141 -20.98 0.87 2.34
N ILE A 142 -20.16 0.02 2.95
CA ILE A 142 -20.25 -1.44 2.85
C ILE A 142 -20.09 -2.07 4.25
N PRO A 143 -20.60 -3.30 4.46
CA PRO A 143 -20.42 -4.02 5.72
C PRO A 143 -18.94 -4.14 6.12
N LYS A 144 -18.65 -4.01 7.42
CA LYS A 144 -17.27 -3.96 7.94
C LYS A 144 -16.50 -5.29 7.84
N ASP A 145 -17.23 -6.38 7.69
CA ASP A 145 -16.73 -7.74 7.46
C ASP A 145 -16.55 -8.07 5.97
N THR A 146 -16.88 -7.13 5.07
CA THR A 146 -16.68 -7.32 3.63
C THR A 146 -15.20 -7.53 3.33
N PRO A 147 -14.82 -8.57 2.55
CA PRO A 147 -13.46 -8.75 2.09
C PRO A 147 -13.05 -7.62 1.14
N ILE A 148 -12.02 -6.86 1.50
CA ILE A 148 -11.54 -5.71 0.74
C ILE A 148 -10.10 -5.94 0.29
N ILE A 149 -9.82 -5.70 -0.99
CA ILE A 149 -8.44 -5.52 -1.48
C ILE A 149 -8.25 -4.04 -1.80
N THR A 150 -7.33 -3.40 -1.11
CA THR A 150 -6.87 -2.05 -1.43
C THR A 150 -5.72 -2.12 -2.43
N HIS A 151 -5.68 -1.20 -3.39
CA HIS A 151 -4.54 -1.10 -4.30
C HIS A 151 -4.31 0.35 -4.75
N CYS A 152 -3.09 0.62 -5.21
CA CYS A 152 -2.78 1.84 -5.93
C CYS A 152 -1.99 1.50 -7.22
N GLY A 153 -1.03 2.35 -7.62
CA GLY A 153 -0.10 2.00 -8.70
C GLY A 153 0.92 0.92 -8.32
N GLY A 154 1.36 0.89 -7.05
CA GLY A 154 2.42 -0.04 -6.58
C GLY A 154 2.43 -0.19 -5.07
N GLY A 155 1.27 -0.36 -4.45
CA GLY A 155 1.09 -0.80 -3.06
C GLY A 155 1.30 0.21 -1.92
N GLY A 156 2.08 1.27 -2.11
CA GLY A 156 2.41 2.19 -0.99
C GLY A 156 1.22 2.93 -0.39
N ARG A 157 0.31 3.43 -1.25
CA ARG A 157 -0.95 4.05 -0.79
C ARG A 157 -2.02 3.02 -0.47
N GLY A 158 -2.01 1.87 -1.15
CA GLY A 158 -2.84 0.71 -0.78
C GLY A 158 -2.62 0.32 0.68
N GLN A 159 -1.37 0.27 1.15
CA GLN A 159 -1.08 0.01 2.56
C GLN A 159 -1.72 1.03 3.50
N LYS A 160 -1.57 2.33 3.20
CA LYS A 160 -2.17 3.38 4.03
C LYS A 160 -3.70 3.31 4.05
N ALA A 161 -4.30 3.01 2.92
CA ALA A 161 -5.74 2.80 2.80
C ALA A 161 -6.20 1.58 3.61
N LYS A 162 -5.45 0.47 3.57
CA LYS A 162 -5.68 -0.70 4.42
C LYS A 162 -5.67 -0.30 5.89
N ASP A 163 -4.58 0.32 6.36
CA ASP A 163 -4.45 0.72 7.76
C ASP A 163 -5.58 1.69 8.18
N PHE A 164 -6.00 2.58 7.27
CA PHE A 164 -7.11 3.50 7.50
C PHE A 164 -8.46 2.77 7.63
N LEU A 165 -8.74 1.80 6.75
CA LEU A 165 -9.95 0.99 6.83
C LEU A 165 -9.96 0.14 8.12
N GLU A 166 -8.85 -0.51 8.47
CA GLU A 166 -8.75 -1.30 9.71
C GLU A 166 -9.04 -0.43 10.95
N LYS A 167 -8.49 0.79 11.00
CA LYS A 167 -8.79 1.77 12.06
C LYS A 167 -10.27 2.19 12.10
N ASN A 168 -10.96 2.14 10.97
CA ASN A 168 -12.39 2.42 10.85
C ASN A 168 -13.28 1.16 10.99
N GLY A 169 -12.71 0.09 11.55
CA GLY A 169 -13.42 -1.12 11.97
C GLY A 169 -13.58 -2.19 10.90
N PHE A 170 -12.98 -2.03 9.73
CA PHE A 170 -12.97 -3.10 8.72
C PHE A 170 -12.04 -4.23 9.15
N THR A 171 -12.51 -5.47 9.10
CA THR A 171 -11.79 -6.63 9.67
C THR A 171 -11.09 -7.49 8.63
N SER A 172 -11.46 -7.36 7.36
CA SER A 172 -10.97 -8.21 6.27
C SER A 172 -10.41 -7.34 5.14
N VAL A 173 -9.18 -6.83 5.31
CA VAL A 173 -8.56 -5.91 4.36
C VAL A 173 -7.13 -6.35 4.02
N LEU A 174 -6.85 -6.53 2.73
CA LEU A 174 -5.51 -6.81 2.21
C LEU A 174 -5.00 -5.69 1.31
N ASN A 175 -3.68 -5.60 1.17
CA ASN A 175 -3.02 -4.70 0.24
C ASN A 175 -2.57 -5.51 -0.98
N GLY A 176 -3.28 -5.32 -2.09
CA GLY A 176 -3.04 -6.02 -3.36
C GLY A 176 -1.91 -5.43 -4.20
N GLY A 177 -1.28 -4.33 -3.78
CA GLY A 177 -0.23 -3.70 -4.56
C GLY A 177 -0.79 -2.78 -5.64
N GLY A 178 -0.64 -3.17 -6.91
CA GLY A 178 -1.11 -2.38 -8.06
C GLY A 178 -0.57 -2.89 -9.39
N PRO A 179 -0.91 -2.23 -10.51
CA PRO A 179 -0.48 -2.64 -11.85
C PRO A 179 1.04 -2.72 -12.07
N LYS A 180 1.85 -2.10 -11.20
CA LYS A 180 3.32 -2.25 -11.21
C LYS A 180 3.79 -3.59 -10.65
N GLU A 181 2.99 -4.23 -9.80
CA GLU A 181 3.24 -5.53 -9.18
C GLU A 181 2.45 -6.61 -9.95
N THR A 182 2.94 -6.98 -11.14
CA THR A 182 2.19 -7.78 -12.11
C THR A 182 1.70 -9.13 -11.57
N GLU A 183 2.49 -9.79 -10.73
CA GLU A 183 2.12 -11.07 -10.10
C GLU A 183 0.92 -10.93 -9.16
N CYS A 184 0.88 -9.87 -8.35
CA CYS A 184 -0.23 -9.60 -7.45
C CYS A 184 -1.46 -9.11 -8.23
N TRP A 185 -1.22 -8.26 -9.24
CA TRP A 185 -2.26 -7.71 -10.09
C TRP A 185 -3.04 -8.79 -10.87
N ALA A 186 -2.37 -9.86 -11.28
CA ALA A 186 -3.01 -10.96 -12.01
C ALA A 186 -4.13 -11.66 -11.23
N GLU A 187 -4.13 -11.57 -9.88
CA GLU A 187 -5.10 -12.30 -9.05
C GLU A 187 -6.44 -11.55 -8.89
N PHE A 188 -6.44 -10.22 -8.95
CA PHE A 188 -7.64 -9.41 -8.70
C PHE A 188 -7.86 -8.25 -9.70
N GLY A 189 -6.91 -7.95 -10.58
CA GLY A 189 -6.91 -6.75 -11.42
C GLY A 189 -8.07 -6.64 -12.41
N GLU A 190 -8.68 -7.77 -12.79
CA GLU A 190 -9.82 -7.83 -13.72
C GLU A 190 -11.19 -7.82 -13.03
N LYS A 191 -11.22 -7.91 -11.69
CA LYS A 191 -12.44 -7.92 -10.89
C LYS A 191 -13.00 -6.49 -10.71
#